data_AF-A0A7K6RPF9-F1
#
_entry.id   AF-A0A7K6RPF9-F1
#
_cell.length_a   1.000
_cell.length_b   1.000
_cell.length_c   1.000
_cell.angle_alpha   90.00
_cell.angle_beta   90.00
_cell.angle_gamma   90.00
#
_symmetry.space_group_name_H-M   'P 1'
#
loop_
_entity.id
_entity.type
_entity.pdbx_description
1 polymer ?
#
loop_
_entity_poly.entity_id
_entity_poly.type
_entity_poly.pdbx_seq_one_letter_code
_entity_poly.pdbx_strand_id
1 'polypeptide(L)'
;AFSVVSKQLSQCKLDLLEGLVSAEVFQVLKEKLSLLPENHRDALAADIDAIMYTTEGDVRIYYDDDGIKFVSILMRFWYLNDAKLPDEVPGETKVFQIVFGDESTKEKRHLLTANYEFQREFTEGAKPDWTITRIEHPRLLE
;
A
#
# COMPACT_ATOMS: atom_id res chain seq x y z
N ALA A 1 1.70 -5.30 8.98
CA ALA A 1 1.13 -5.79 7.69
C ALA A 1 1.49 -4.87 6.53
N PHE A 2 1.04 -3.60 6.51
CA PHE A 2 1.31 -2.64 5.42
C PHE A 2 2.78 -2.60 4.98
N SER A 3 3.71 -2.18 5.85
CA SER A 3 5.15 -2.07 5.53
C SER A 3 5.75 -3.37 4.98
N VAL A 4 5.37 -4.52 5.54
CA VAL A 4 5.82 -5.84 5.07
C VAL A 4 5.36 -6.09 3.64
N VAL A 5 4.06 -5.95 3.38
CA VAL A 5 3.48 -6.22 2.05
C VAL A 5 3.99 -5.21 1.02
N SER A 6 4.02 -3.93 1.36
CA SER A 6 4.58 -2.86 0.51
C SER A 6 6.03 -3.15 0.11
N LYS A 7 6.87 -3.64 1.04
CA LYS A 7 8.23 -4.09 0.74
C LYS A 7 8.26 -5.30 -0.19
N GLN A 8 7.41 -6.31 0.00
CA GLN A 8 7.36 -7.45 -0.92
C GLN A 8 6.91 -7.04 -2.33
N LEU A 9 5.96 -6.10 -2.44
CA LEU A 9 5.52 -5.53 -3.72
C LEU A 9 6.68 -4.85 -4.45
N SER A 10 7.46 -4.01 -3.76
CA SER A 10 8.62 -3.34 -4.35
C SER A 10 9.66 -4.32 -4.90
N GLN A 11 9.80 -5.49 -4.26
CA GLN A 11 10.76 -6.54 -4.62
C GLN A 11 10.19 -7.58 -5.59
N CYS A 12 8.94 -7.43 -6.03
CA CYS A 12 8.21 -8.41 -6.85
C CYS A 12 8.17 -9.84 -6.25
N LYS A 13 8.24 -9.98 -4.92
CA LYS A 13 8.18 -11.26 -4.21
C LYS A 13 6.73 -11.68 -3.99
N LEU A 14 6.05 -11.97 -5.09
CA LEU A 14 4.61 -12.27 -5.09
C LEU A 14 4.28 -13.56 -4.34
N ASP A 15 5.16 -14.55 -4.35
CA ASP A 15 5.02 -15.78 -3.58
C ASP A 15 4.79 -15.54 -2.08
N LEU A 16 5.40 -14.49 -1.52
CA LEU A 16 5.26 -14.12 -0.11
C LEU A 16 3.96 -13.38 0.20
N LEU A 17 3.14 -13.07 -0.81
CA LEU A 17 1.82 -12.45 -0.64
C LEU A 17 0.70 -13.49 -0.55
N GLU A 18 0.97 -14.74 -0.90
CA GLU A 18 -0.01 -15.82 -0.84
C GLU A 18 -0.51 -16.00 0.60
N GLY A 19 -1.84 -15.98 0.78
CA GLY A 19 -2.48 -16.03 2.10
C GLY A 19 -2.48 -14.71 2.89
N LEU A 20 -1.75 -13.68 2.45
CA LEU A 20 -1.81 -12.34 3.04
C LEU A 20 -2.79 -11.42 2.31
N VAL A 21 -2.93 -11.60 1.00
CA VAL A 21 -3.85 -10.85 0.14
C VAL A 21 -4.92 -11.79 -0.43
N SER A 22 -6.09 -11.26 -0.77
CA SER A 22 -7.12 -12.06 -1.44
C SER A 22 -6.65 -12.54 -2.81
N ALA A 23 -7.21 -13.66 -3.28
CA ALA A 23 -6.86 -14.22 -4.59
C ALA A 23 -7.11 -13.24 -5.74
N GLU A 24 -8.16 -12.43 -5.66
CA GLU A 24 -8.47 -11.39 -6.62
C GLU A 24 -7.38 -10.31 -6.67
N VAL A 25 -7.02 -9.75 -5.51
CA VAL A 25 -5.96 -8.74 -5.40
C VAL A 25 -4.63 -9.31 -5.88
N PHE A 26 -4.33 -10.58 -5.55
CA PHE A 26 -3.11 -11.24 -5.98
C PHE A 26 -2.95 -11.26 -7.51
N GLN A 27 -4.00 -11.60 -8.26
CA GLN A 27 -3.94 -11.63 -9.73
C GLN A 27 -3.73 -10.22 -10.31
N VAL A 28 -4.48 -9.24 -9.80
CA VAL A 28 -4.35 -7.84 -10.24
C VAL A 28 -2.94 -7.31 -10.00
N LEU A 29 -2.36 -7.60 -8.83
CA LEU A 29 -0.99 -7.19 -8.51
C LEU A 29 0.05 -7.82 -9.43
N LYS A 30 -0.12 -9.10 -9.78
CA LYS A 30 0.80 -9.80 -10.68
C LYS A 30 0.84 -9.14 -12.06
N GLU A 31 -0.30 -8.74 -12.58
CA GLU A 31 -0.41 -8.02 -13.85
C GLU A 31 0.22 -6.61 -13.74
N LYS A 32 -0.20 -5.81 -12.76
CA LYS A 32 0.27 -4.43 -12.58
C LYS A 32 1.78 -4.33 -12.35
N LEU A 33 2.33 -5.18 -11.48
CA LEU A 33 3.77 -5.15 -11.17
C LEU A 33 4.65 -5.56 -12.35
N SER A 34 4.14 -6.38 -13.27
CA SER A 34 4.86 -6.77 -14.47
C SER A 34 5.06 -5.62 -15.46
N LEU A 35 4.16 -4.62 -15.41
CA LEU A 35 4.18 -3.44 -16.27
C LEU A 35 4.88 -2.24 -15.63
N LEU A 36 5.17 -2.31 -14.33
CA LEU A 36 5.63 -1.15 -13.57
C LEU A 36 7.14 -0.89 -13.76
N PRO A 37 7.56 0.35 -14.07
CA PRO A 37 8.97 0.74 -14.10
C PRO A 37 9.67 0.49 -12.76
N GLU A 38 10.97 0.23 -12.80
CA GLU A 38 11.77 -0.09 -11.60
C GLU A 38 11.68 1.01 -10.53
N ASN A 39 11.83 2.28 -10.91
CA ASN A 39 11.73 3.39 -9.96
C ASN A 39 10.34 3.54 -9.31
N HIS A 40 9.27 3.15 -10.01
CA HIS A 40 7.92 3.15 -9.46
C HIS A 40 7.71 1.95 -8.52
N ARG A 41 8.36 0.81 -8.80
CA ARG A 41 8.38 -0.33 -7.87
C ARG A 41 9.13 0.01 -6.59
N ASP A 42 10.28 0.65 -6.69
CA ASP A 42 11.06 1.11 -5.52
C ASP A 42 10.23 2.07 -4.65
N ALA A 43 9.43 2.92 -5.28
CA ALA A 43 8.53 3.84 -4.60
C ALA A 43 7.42 3.16 -3.79
N LEU A 44 7.10 1.89 -4.06
CA LEU A 44 6.11 1.14 -3.29
C LEU A 44 6.60 0.81 -1.88
N ALA A 45 7.91 0.80 -1.63
CA ALA A 45 8.48 0.41 -0.35
C ALA A 45 8.19 1.47 0.72
N ALA A 46 7.62 1.04 1.84
CA ALA A 46 7.33 1.88 2.99
C ALA A 46 7.94 1.25 4.24
N ASP A 47 9.15 1.68 4.61
CA ASP A 47 9.75 1.29 5.88
C ASP A 47 8.94 1.87 7.04
N ILE A 48 8.84 1.11 8.14
CA ILE A 48 7.98 1.48 9.28
C ILE A 48 8.36 2.85 9.87
N ASP A 49 9.66 3.16 9.90
CA ASP A 49 10.21 4.43 10.41
C ASP A 49 9.97 5.62 9.46
N ALA A 50 9.60 5.33 8.21
CA ALA A 50 9.27 6.34 7.20
C ALA A 50 7.76 6.63 7.12
N ILE A 51 6.91 5.87 7.84
CA ILE A 51 5.47 6.13 7.93
C ILE A 51 5.26 7.34 8.84
N MET A 52 4.79 8.44 8.25
CA MET A 52 4.61 9.72 8.93
C MET A 52 3.26 9.82 9.63
N TYR A 53 2.22 9.27 8.98
CA TYR A 53 0.86 9.37 9.46
C TYR A 53 0.03 8.19 8.95
N THR A 54 -0.93 7.76 9.77
CA THR A 54 -1.90 6.73 9.40
C THR A 54 -3.27 7.13 9.93
N THR A 55 -4.32 6.83 9.18
CA THR A 55 -5.70 7.01 9.63
C THR A 55 -6.56 5.87 9.12
N GLU A 56 -7.54 5.47 9.91
CA GLU A 56 -8.67 4.70 9.43
C GLU A 56 -9.52 5.55 8.47
N GLY A 57 -9.99 4.91 7.41
CA GLY A 57 -11.06 5.38 6.55
C GLY A 57 -12.36 4.71 6.97
N ASP A 58 -13.00 4.02 6.03
CA ASP A 58 -14.25 3.32 6.28
C ASP A 58 -14.04 2.04 7.11
N VAL A 59 -14.88 1.86 8.12
CA VAL A 59 -14.92 0.65 8.97
C VAL A 59 -16.31 0.06 8.88
N ARG A 60 -16.39 -1.17 8.36
CA ARG A 60 -17.65 -1.81 8.01
C ARG A 60 -17.76 -3.19 8.64
N ILE A 61 -18.96 -3.52 9.08
CA ILE A 61 -19.35 -4.89 9.45
C ILE A 61 -20.48 -5.29 8.52
N TYR A 62 -20.34 -6.44 7.87
CA TYR A 62 -21.34 -6.93 6.91
C TYR A 62 -21.39 -8.45 6.93
N TYR A 63 -22.39 -9.01 6.25
CA TYR A 63 -22.51 -10.43 5.98
C TYR A 63 -22.27 -10.67 4.50
N ASP A 64 -21.56 -11.72 4.15
CA ASP A 64 -21.46 -12.16 2.76
C ASP A 64 -22.72 -12.92 2.31
N ASP A 65 -22.71 -13.42 1.07
CA ASP A 65 -23.84 -14.15 0.49
C ASP A 65 -24.14 -15.48 1.20
N ASP A 66 -23.15 -16.05 1.89
CA ASP A 66 -23.27 -17.27 2.71
C ASP A 66 -23.71 -16.97 4.16
N GLY A 67 -23.90 -15.69 4.51
CA GLY A 67 -24.27 -15.25 5.85
C GLY A 67 -23.12 -15.24 6.85
N ILE A 68 -21.87 -15.35 6.38
CA ILE A 68 -20.68 -15.24 7.21
C ILE A 68 -20.42 -13.76 7.51
N LYS A 69 -20.16 -13.46 8.78
CA LYS A 69 -19.96 -12.09 9.24
C LYS A 69 -18.51 -11.67 9.02
N PHE A 70 -18.28 -10.51 8.42
CA PHE A 70 -16.96 -9.91 8.24
C PHE A 70 -16.87 -8.53 8.89
N VAL A 71 -15.65 -8.16 9.28
CA VAL A 71 -15.26 -6.78 9.54
C VAL A 71 -14.20 -6.37 8.53
N SER A 72 -14.37 -5.19 7.95
CA SER A 72 -13.43 -4.56 7.03
C SER A 72 -13.00 -3.20 7.56
N ILE A 73 -11.70 -2.91 7.46
CA ILE A 73 -11.08 -1.65 7.85
C ILE A 73 -10.24 -1.15 6.69
N LEU A 74 -10.64 -0.03 6.08
CA LEU A 74 -9.81 0.70 5.15
C LEU A 74 -8.82 1.55 5.95
N MET A 75 -7.52 1.37 5.71
CA MET A 75 -6.46 2.18 6.30
C MET A 75 -5.77 2.99 5.23
N ARG A 76 -5.46 4.25 5.53
CA ARG A 76 -4.62 5.11 4.69
C ARG A 76 -3.30 5.39 5.38
N PHE A 77 -2.23 5.29 4.61
CA PHE A 77 -0.85 5.50 5.04
C PHE A 77 -0.23 6.66 4.27
N TRP A 78 0.55 7.48 4.96
CA TRP A 78 1.44 8.47 4.37
C TRP A 78 2.85 8.15 4.79
N TYR A 79 3.75 7.98 3.82
CA TYR A 79 5.13 7.57 4.07
C TYR A 79 6.10 8.31 3.18
N LEU A 80 7.33 8.46 3.66
CA LEU A 80 8.44 9.02 2.90
C LEU A 80 9.16 7.91 2.14
N ASN A 81 9.57 8.20 0.91
CA ASN A 81 10.34 7.29 0.08
C ASN A 81 11.40 8.06 -0.71
N ASP A 82 12.56 7.47 -0.96
CA ASP A 82 13.73 8.08 -1.61
C ASP A 82 13.91 7.64 -3.07
N ALA A 83 12.97 6.88 -3.62
CA ALA A 83 12.97 6.45 -5.01
C ALA A 83 13.00 7.66 -5.95
N LYS A 84 13.76 7.50 -7.04
CA LYS A 84 13.94 8.52 -8.08
C LYS A 84 12.73 8.54 -9.01
N LEU A 85 11.63 9.09 -8.51
CA LEU A 85 10.44 9.34 -9.32
C LEU A 85 10.70 10.55 -10.23
N PRO A 86 10.23 10.52 -11.50
CA PRO A 86 10.35 11.68 -12.36
C PRO A 86 9.63 12.88 -11.73
N ASP A 87 10.24 14.07 -11.82
CA ASP A 87 9.55 15.31 -11.46
C ASP A 87 8.37 15.47 -12.44
N GLU A 88 7.14 15.56 -11.92
CA GLU A 88 5.93 15.62 -12.73
C GLU A 88 5.91 16.84 -13.67
N VAL A 89 5.31 16.63 -14.85
CA VAL A 89 5.09 17.67 -15.86
C VAL A 89 4.08 18.70 -15.29
N PRO A 90 4.26 20.01 -15.54
CA PRO A 90 3.33 21.03 -15.04
C PRO A 90 1.88 20.75 -15.47
N GLY A 91 0.97 20.54 -14.50
CA GLY A 91 -0.45 20.31 -14.75
C GLY A 91 -1.00 19.01 -14.14
N GLU A 92 -0.13 18.08 -13.74
CA GLU A 92 -0.53 16.90 -12.99
C GLU A 92 -0.57 17.20 -11.48
N THR A 93 -1.45 16.49 -10.75
CA THR A 93 -1.60 16.67 -9.30
C THR A 93 -0.24 16.37 -8.67
N LYS A 94 0.27 17.17 -7.73
CA LYS A 94 1.67 17.08 -7.26
C LYS A 94 1.98 15.82 -6.44
N VAL A 95 3.05 15.08 -6.74
CA VAL A 95 3.78 14.28 -5.73
C VAL A 95 4.56 15.26 -4.87
N PHE A 96 4.31 15.28 -3.57
CA PHE A 96 4.97 16.23 -2.68
C PHE A 96 6.41 15.79 -2.38
N GLN A 97 7.37 16.50 -2.96
CA GLN A 97 8.79 16.32 -2.64
C GLN A 97 9.15 17.14 -1.40
N ILE A 98 9.78 16.51 -0.41
CA ILE A 98 10.28 17.12 0.81
C ILE A 98 11.80 17.11 0.74
N VAL A 99 12.42 18.28 0.91
CA VAL A 99 13.88 18.42 0.95
C VAL A 99 14.30 18.51 2.41
N PHE A 100 15.15 17.58 2.83
CA PHE A 100 15.79 17.57 4.13
C PHE A 100 17.25 18.04 4.00
N GLY A 101 17.80 18.66 5.05
CA GLY A 101 19.21 19.06 5.12
C GLY A 101 19.50 20.51 4.72
N ASP A 102 20.78 20.88 4.81
CA ASP A 102 21.28 22.21 4.46
C ASP A 102 21.75 22.28 3.00
N GLU A 103 22.45 23.36 2.60
CA GLU A 103 22.93 23.51 1.22
C GLU A 103 23.90 22.41 0.77
N SER A 104 24.53 21.68 1.71
CA SER A 104 25.52 20.64 1.45
C SER A 104 24.96 19.21 1.48
N THR A 105 23.85 18.96 2.18
CA THR A 105 23.25 17.61 2.35
C THR A 105 21.77 17.54 1.97
N LYS A 106 21.39 18.10 0.80
CA LYS A 106 19.99 18.07 0.34
C LYS A 106 19.55 16.64 0.00
N GLU A 107 18.80 16.01 0.89
CA GLU A 107 18.11 14.75 0.62
C GLU A 107 16.68 15.04 0.15
N LYS A 108 16.34 14.53 -1.04
CA LYS A 108 14.98 14.62 -1.59
C LYS A 108 14.24 13.32 -1.28
N ARG A 109 13.08 13.43 -0.62
CA ARG A 109 12.15 12.31 -0.42
C ARG A 109 10.77 12.69 -0.93
N HIS A 110 10.02 11.69 -1.37
CA HIS A 110 8.65 11.82 -1.82
C HIS A 110 7.70 11.43 -0.70
N LEU A 111 6.71 12.28 -0.41
CA LEU A 111 5.57 11.93 0.42
C LEU A 111 4.55 11.20 -0.44
N LEU A 112 4.39 9.91 -0.19
CA LEU A 112 3.50 9.02 -0.92
C LEU A 112 2.33 8.59 -0.04
N THR A 113 1.25 8.14 -0.68
CA THR A 113 0.07 7.62 -0.01
C THR A 113 -0.22 6.20 -0.46
N ALA A 114 -0.83 5.41 0.42
CA ALA A 114 -1.35 4.11 0.08
C ALA A 114 -2.64 3.82 0.87
N ASN A 115 -3.58 3.11 0.24
CA ASN A 115 -4.79 2.62 0.90
C ASN A 115 -4.78 1.09 0.91
N TYR A 116 -4.98 0.50 2.08
CA TYR A 116 -5.08 -0.95 2.25
C TYR A 116 -6.37 -1.28 2.99
N GLU A 117 -7.19 -2.17 2.43
CA GLU A 117 -8.36 -2.71 3.10
C GLU A 117 -8.00 -4.03 3.78
N PHE A 118 -8.17 -4.09 5.10
CA PHE A 118 -7.96 -5.28 5.90
C PHE A 118 -9.32 -5.86 6.27
N GLN A 119 -9.56 -7.11 5.88
CA GLN A 119 -10.78 -7.83 6.17
C GLN A 119 -10.46 -9.04 7.05
N ARG A 120 -11.33 -9.34 8.02
CA ARG A 120 -11.32 -10.63 8.71
C ARG A 120 -12.73 -11.15 8.91
N GLU A 121 -12.85 -12.47 9.02
CA GLU A 121 -14.06 -13.08 9.54
C GLU A 121 -14.29 -12.62 10.98
N PHE A 122 -15.52 -12.28 11.30
CA PHE A 122 -15.97 -11.74 12.58
C PHE A 122 -17.12 -12.57 13.18
N THR A 123 -17.16 -13.85 12.84
CA THR A 123 -17.99 -14.88 13.46
C THR A 123 -17.35 -15.37 14.77
N GLU A 124 -18.16 -15.81 15.73
CA GLU A 124 -17.65 -16.41 16.96
C GLU A 124 -16.90 -17.72 16.65
N GLY A 125 -15.70 -17.88 17.22
CA GLY A 125 -14.85 -19.06 17.01
C GLY A 125 -14.03 -19.05 15.71
N ALA A 126 -14.20 -18.05 14.85
CA ALA A 126 -13.36 -17.87 13.66
C ALA A 126 -11.90 -17.57 14.05
N LYS A 127 -10.97 -17.93 13.16
CA LYS A 127 -9.56 -17.58 13.35
C LYS A 127 -9.37 -16.06 13.25
N PRO A 128 -8.48 -15.46 14.05
CA PRO A 128 -8.28 -14.01 14.05
C PRO A 128 -7.40 -13.52 12.88
N ASP A 129 -7.38 -14.24 11.77
CA ASP A 129 -6.53 -13.97 10.61
C ASP A 129 -7.11 -12.82 9.78
N TRP A 130 -6.23 -11.92 9.31
CA TRP A 130 -6.61 -10.80 8.46
C TRP A 130 -6.09 -11.01 7.04
N THR A 131 -6.94 -10.71 6.07
CA THR A 131 -6.65 -10.75 4.64
C THR A 131 -6.74 -9.33 4.08
N ILE A 132 -5.78 -8.96 3.23
CA ILE A 132 -5.84 -7.68 2.52
C ILE A 132 -6.68 -7.85 1.25
N THR A 133 -7.79 -7.13 1.16
CA THR A 133 -8.77 -7.24 0.06
C THR A 133 -8.72 -6.07 -0.92
N ARG A 134 -7.91 -5.05 -0.61
CA ARG A 134 -7.65 -3.92 -1.51
C ARG A 134 -6.26 -3.37 -1.25
N ILE A 135 -5.53 -3.09 -2.32
CA ILE A 135 -4.23 -2.41 -2.28
C ILE A 135 -4.27 -1.32 -3.33
N GLU A 136 -4.04 -0.08 -2.91
CA GLU A 136 -3.94 1.06 -3.79
C GLU A 136 -2.70 1.87 -3.42
N HIS A 137 -1.89 2.14 -4.43
CA HIS A 137 -0.87 3.18 -4.38
C HIS A 137 -1.20 4.16 -5.51
N PRO A 138 -1.90 5.27 -5.23
CA PRO A 138 -2.23 6.25 -6.26
C PRO A 138 -0.99 6.62 -7.08
N ARG A 139 -1.13 6.66 -8.40
CA ARG A 139 -0.05 6.91 -9.39
C ARG A 139 1.07 5.88 -9.48
N LEU A 140 1.11 4.87 -8.62
CA LEU A 140 2.07 3.76 -8.71
C LEU A 140 1.39 2.45 -9.13
N LEU A 141 0.18 2.16 -8.67
CA LEU A 141 -0.56 0.92 -8.94
C LEU A 141 -2.02 1.20 -9.33
N GLU A 142 -2.26 2.17 -10.21
CA GLU A 142 -3.60 2.46 -10.78
C GLU A 142 -4.08 1.37 -11.74
#